data_AF-A0A8I2G348-F1
#
_entry.id   AF-A0A8I2G348-F1
#
_cell.length_a   1.000
_cell.length_b   1.000
_cell.length_c   1.000
_cell.angle_alpha   90.00
_cell.angle_beta   90.00
_cell.angle_gamma   90.00
#
_symmetry.space_group_name_H-M   'P 1'
#
loop_
_entity.id
_entity.type
_entity.pdbx_description
1 polymer ?
#
loop_
_entity_poly.entity_id
_entity_poly.type
_entity_poly.pdbx_seq_one_letter_code
_entity_poly.pdbx_strand_id
1 'polypeptide(L)'
;MRGPSSSHCAASLRIGRMARDLMNGDLKDILIQFDPKSSVAHTHHTQGSDMGLLGGFLGWEAHDERLTDYQKAIEDADINVRIEIKDFNANHPHYLAHPNAYKLTLKNHKETHQLIALSIGGGMIEVKEIDQVNVSMAGDYYETLIYVED
;
A
#
# COMPACT_ATOMS: atom_id res chain seq x y z
N MET A 1 15.42 9.51 -6.07
CA MET A 1 14.10 8.90 -6.32
C MET A 1 13.86 8.85 -7.81
N ARG A 2 13.35 7.73 -8.34
CA ARG A 2 13.04 7.56 -9.75
C ARG A 2 11.51 7.56 -9.89
N GLY A 3 10.96 8.36 -10.81
CA GLY A 3 9.51 8.48 -11.04
C GLY A 3 9.07 9.90 -11.42
N PRO A 4 7.94 10.05 -12.14
CA PRO A 4 7.44 11.34 -12.63
C PRO A 4 6.94 12.24 -11.51
N SER A 5 6.36 11.65 -10.45
CA SER A 5 6.14 12.32 -9.18
C SER A 5 6.82 11.58 -8.06
N SER A 6 7.79 12.28 -7.49
CA SER A 6 8.60 11.79 -6.40
C SER A 6 7.74 11.61 -5.13
N SER A 7 6.78 12.49 -4.86
CA SER A 7 5.93 12.34 -3.67
C SER A 7 5.03 11.11 -3.71
N HIS A 8 4.42 10.79 -4.86
CA HIS A 8 3.52 9.63 -4.99
C HIS A 8 4.27 8.32 -4.88
N CYS A 9 5.40 8.18 -5.59
CA CYS A 9 6.23 6.99 -5.52
C CYS A 9 6.80 6.75 -4.10
N ALA A 10 7.30 7.80 -3.43
CA ALA A 10 7.83 7.65 -2.08
C ALA A 10 6.76 7.27 -1.04
N ALA A 11 5.58 7.89 -1.11
CA ALA A 11 4.49 7.59 -0.18
C ALA A 11 3.97 6.16 -0.37
N SER A 12 3.70 5.77 -1.62
CA SER A 12 3.25 4.41 -1.95
C SER A 12 4.29 3.34 -1.60
N LEU A 13 5.59 3.62 -1.75
CA LEU A 13 6.65 2.71 -1.31
C LEU A 13 6.64 2.51 0.20
N ARG A 14 6.47 3.58 0.99
CA ARG A 14 6.34 3.46 2.44
C ARG A 14 5.13 2.63 2.84
N ILE A 15 3.99 2.84 2.20
CA ILE A 15 2.78 2.02 2.41
C ILE A 15 3.07 0.55 2.07
N GLY A 16 3.72 0.28 0.94
CA GLY A 16 4.09 -1.09 0.53
C GLY A 16 5.03 -1.77 1.53
N ARG A 17 6.00 -1.03 2.09
CA ARG A 17 6.89 -1.56 3.13
C ARG A 17 6.16 -1.88 4.43
N MET A 18 5.25 -1.01 4.88
CA MET A 18 4.41 -1.31 6.05
C MET A 18 3.52 -2.53 5.83
N ALA A 19 2.93 -2.66 4.65
CA ALA A 19 2.16 -3.84 4.27
C ALA A 19 3.01 -5.11 4.32
N ARG A 20 4.26 -5.03 3.85
CA ARG A 20 5.21 -6.13 3.95
C ARG A 20 5.56 -6.46 5.41
N ASP A 21 5.81 -5.46 6.24
CA ASP A 21 6.14 -5.63 7.65
C ASP A 21 4.98 -6.23 8.44
N LEU A 22 3.74 -5.80 8.16
CA LEU A 22 2.51 -6.38 8.72
C LEU A 22 2.38 -7.88 8.45
N MET A 23 2.87 -8.33 7.29
CA MET A 23 2.84 -9.73 6.87
C MET A 23 4.14 -10.48 7.20
N ASN A 24 5.00 -9.94 8.06
CA ASN A 24 6.31 -10.49 8.41
C ASN A 24 7.20 -10.81 7.19
N GLY A 25 7.03 -10.07 6.09
CA GLY A 25 7.74 -10.27 4.84
C GLY A 25 7.21 -11.40 3.95
N ASP A 26 6.17 -12.13 4.35
CA ASP A 26 5.56 -13.22 3.58
C ASP A 26 4.26 -12.75 2.93
N LEU A 27 4.34 -12.33 1.67
CA LEU A 27 3.23 -11.88 0.83
C LEU A 27 3.03 -12.86 -0.31
N LYS A 28 1.78 -13.28 -0.57
CA LYS A 28 1.46 -14.16 -1.70
C LYS A 28 0.42 -13.58 -2.63
N ASP A 29 -0.69 -13.08 -2.08
CA ASP A 29 -1.76 -12.45 -2.84
C ASP A 29 -2.03 -11.05 -2.29
N ILE A 30 -2.03 -10.06 -3.17
CA ILE A 30 -2.23 -8.65 -2.84
C ILE A 30 -3.33 -8.10 -3.73
N LEU A 31 -4.37 -7.56 -3.10
CA LEU A 31 -5.39 -6.76 -3.76
C LEU A 31 -5.22 -5.30 -3.37
N ILE A 32 -4.95 -4.45 -4.36
CA ILE A 32 -4.87 -3.00 -4.23
C ILE A 32 -6.18 -2.44 -4.76
N GLN A 33 -6.89 -1.67 -3.95
CA GLN A 33 -8.14 -1.04 -4.36
C GLN A 33 -8.07 0.47 -4.24
N PHE A 34 -8.55 1.15 -5.28
CA PHE A 34 -8.73 2.59 -5.31
C PHE A 34 -10.19 2.94 -5.49
N ASP A 35 -10.62 4.01 -4.83
CA ASP A 35 -11.95 4.54 -5.04
C ASP A 35 -12.03 5.24 -6.41
N PRO A 36 -13.07 5.03 -7.24
CA PRO A 36 -13.18 5.62 -8.57
C PRO A 36 -13.18 7.16 -8.58
N LYS A 37 -13.51 7.81 -7.47
CA LYS A 37 -13.49 9.28 -7.32
C LYS A 37 -12.15 9.80 -6.80
N SER A 38 -11.25 8.91 -6.37
CA SER A 38 -9.93 9.28 -5.87
C SER A 38 -9.01 9.70 -7.03
N SER A 39 -8.14 10.68 -6.77
CA SER A 39 -7.12 11.10 -7.74
C SER A 39 -6.16 9.95 -8.09
N VAL A 40 -5.80 9.12 -7.09
CA VAL A 40 -4.91 7.98 -7.28
C VAL A 40 -5.50 6.94 -8.23
N ALA A 41 -6.81 6.70 -8.25
CA ALA A 41 -7.43 5.77 -9.20
C ALA A 41 -7.16 6.13 -10.68
N HIS A 42 -6.97 7.41 -10.99
CA HIS A 42 -6.70 7.86 -12.36
C HIS A 42 -5.21 8.04 -12.66
N THR A 43 -4.36 8.03 -11.64
CA THR A 43 -2.96 8.48 -11.76
C THR A 43 -1.94 7.50 -11.19
N HIS A 44 -2.37 6.41 -10.54
CA HIS A 44 -1.48 5.46 -9.86
C HIS A 44 -0.32 4.98 -10.75
N HIS A 45 -0.61 4.67 -12.01
CA HIS A 45 0.38 4.23 -12.98
C HIS A 45 1.31 5.39 -13.41
N THR A 46 0.72 6.50 -13.87
CA THR A 46 1.47 7.63 -14.45
C THR A 46 2.20 8.49 -13.42
N GLN A 47 1.88 8.37 -12.13
CA GLN A 47 2.55 9.08 -11.03
C GLN A 47 3.47 8.16 -10.20
N GLY A 48 3.58 6.88 -10.58
CA GLY A 48 4.53 5.94 -9.96
C GLY A 48 4.08 5.32 -8.64
N SER A 49 2.78 5.34 -8.33
CA SER A 49 2.23 4.63 -7.17
C SER A 49 2.38 3.11 -7.29
N ASP A 50 2.21 2.56 -8.50
CA ASP A 50 2.39 1.13 -8.75
C ASP A 50 3.83 0.71 -8.45
N MET A 51 4.79 1.43 -9.04
CA MET A 51 6.22 1.21 -8.83
C MET A 51 6.60 1.31 -7.34
N GLY A 52 6.05 2.32 -6.64
CA GLY A 52 6.29 2.47 -5.21
C GLY A 52 5.72 1.29 -4.41
N LEU A 53 4.43 0.99 -4.54
CA LEU A 53 3.78 -0.12 -3.82
C LEU A 53 4.52 -1.45 -4.04
N LEU A 54 4.76 -1.81 -5.31
CA LEU A 54 5.36 -3.10 -5.65
C LEU A 54 6.83 -3.18 -5.18
N GLY A 55 7.60 -2.10 -5.31
CA GLY A 55 8.93 -2.03 -4.69
C GLY A 55 8.88 -2.17 -3.17
N GLY A 56 7.89 -1.56 -2.52
CA GLY A 56 7.67 -1.69 -1.09
C GLY A 56 7.34 -3.12 -0.65
N PHE A 57 6.48 -3.83 -1.40
CA PHE A 57 6.17 -5.25 -1.15
C PHE A 57 7.40 -6.16 -1.28
N LEU A 58 8.33 -5.80 -2.17
CA LEU A 58 9.62 -6.48 -2.32
C LEU A 58 10.66 -6.07 -1.26
N GLY A 59 10.33 -5.14 -0.37
CA GLY A 59 11.21 -4.64 0.68
C GLY A 59 12.32 -3.71 0.17
N TRP A 60 12.12 -3.06 -0.97
CA TRP A 60 13.10 -2.16 -1.57
C TRP A 60 13.02 -0.74 -0.99
N GLU A 61 14.10 0.00 -1.19
CA GLU A 61 14.20 1.41 -0.83
C GLU A 61 13.88 2.32 -2.02
N ALA A 62 13.51 3.57 -1.76
CA ALA A 62 13.15 4.56 -2.79
C ALA A 62 14.29 4.96 -3.76
N HIS A 63 15.50 4.49 -3.48
CA HIS A 63 16.68 4.68 -4.33
C HIS A 63 17.17 3.37 -4.97
N ASP A 64 16.46 2.26 -4.76
CA ASP A 64 16.81 0.96 -5.34
C ASP A 64 16.70 1.03 -6.87
N GLU A 65 17.75 0.59 -7.55
CA GLU A 65 17.82 0.67 -9.02
C GLU A 65 16.85 -0.28 -9.70
N ARG A 66 16.47 -1.37 -9.01
CA ARG A 66 15.55 -2.40 -9.52
C ARG A 66 14.11 -1.90 -9.62
N LEU A 67 13.80 -0.74 -9.03
CA LEU A 67 12.47 -0.13 -9.08
C LEU A 67 11.93 0.02 -10.50
N THR A 68 12.78 0.15 -11.53
CA THR A 68 12.30 0.24 -12.92
C THR A 68 11.74 -1.07 -13.48
N ASP A 69 12.16 -2.22 -12.91
CA ASP A 69 11.76 -3.57 -13.33
C ASP A 69 10.81 -4.23 -12.31
N TYR A 70 10.11 -3.42 -11.52
CA TYR A 70 9.28 -3.84 -10.39
C TYR A 70 8.23 -4.91 -10.73
N GLN A 71 7.63 -4.85 -11.93
CA GLN A 71 6.62 -5.83 -12.35
C GLN A 71 7.22 -7.23 -12.50
N LYS A 72 8.35 -7.32 -13.21
CA LYS A 72 9.08 -8.57 -13.38
C LYS A 72 9.58 -9.11 -12.04
N ALA A 73 10.07 -8.24 -11.16
CA ALA A 73 10.54 -8.68 -9.85
C ALA A 73 9.41 -9.23 -8.95
N ILE A 74 8.19 -8.70 -9.07
CA ILE A 74 7.00 -9.27 -8.41
C ILE A 74 6.64 -10.64 -8.96
N GLU A 75 6.70 -10.81 -10.29
CA GLU A 75 6.49 -12.11 -10.94
C GLU A 75 7.56 -13.13 -10.52
N ASP A 76 8.84 -12.74 -10.54
CA ASP A 76 9.97 -13.57 -10.13
C ASP A 76 9.91 -13.95 -8.63
N ALA A 77 9.30 -13.09 -7.80
CA ALA A 77 9.03 -13.35 -6.39
C ALA A 77 7.77 -14.21 -6.15
N ASP A 78 7.06 -14.59 -7.21
CA ASP A 78 5.82 -15.40 -7.15
C ASP A 78 4.74 -14.72 -6.27
N ILE A 79 4.62 -13.39 -6.36
CA ILE A 79 3.61 -12.59 -5.66
C ILE A 79 2.52 -12.18 -6.65
N ASN A 80 1.27 -12.58 -6.39
CA ASN A 80 0.13 -12.20 -7.20
C ASN A 80 -0.38 -10.83 -6.78
N VAL A 81 -0.32 -9.84 -7.67
CA VAL A 81 -0.84 -8.50 -7.41
C VAL A 81 -2.00 -8.18 -8.35
N ARG A 82 -3.11 -7.71 -7.79
CA ARG A 82 -4.28 -7.26 -8.55
C ARG A 82 -4.67 -5.86 -8.12
N ILE A 83 -4.92 -4.99 -9.11
CA ILE A 83 -5.40 -3.63 -8.89
C ILE A 83 -6.86 -3.54 -9.33
N GLU A 84 -7.72 -3.01 -8.46
CA GLU A 84 -9.14 -2.75 -8.75
C GLU A 84 -9.50 -1.29 -8.51
N ILE A 85 -10.26 -0.70 -9.44
CA ILE A 85 -10.93 0.57 -9.24
C ILE A 85 -12.41 0.26 -9.00
N LYS A 86 -12.89 0.39 -7.76
CA LYS A 86 -14.24 -0.04 -7.38
C LYS A 86 -14.81 0.87 -6.30
N ASP A 87 -16.07 1.30 -6.46
CA ASP A 87 -16.74 2.06 -5.40
C ASP A 87 -17.03 1.13 -4.21
N PHE A 88 -16.42 1.44 -3.09
CA PHE A 88 -16.64 0.76 -1.83
C PHE A 88 -17.19 1.72 -0.75
N ASN A 89 -17.44 3.00 -1.05
CA ASN A 89 -17.82 3.99 -0.02
C ASN A 89 -19.18 3.73 0.64
N ALA A 90 -20.07 2.98 0.00
CA ALA A 90 -21.43 2.76 0.51
C ALA A 90 -21.47 2.16 1.93
N ASN A 91 -20.43 1.43 2.34
CA ASN A 91 -20.33 0.77 3.65
C ASN A 91 -18.98 1.00 4.34
N HIS A 92 -18.18 1.96 3.89
CA HIS A 92 -16.79 2.10 4.32
C HIS A 92 -16.50 3.48 4.96
N PRO A 93 -15.45 3.58 5.79
CA PRO A 93 -15.11 4.80 6.52
C PRO A 93 -14.85 6.03 5.62
N HIS A 94 -15.16 7.22 6.13
CA HIS A 94 -15.04 8.48 5.38
C HIS A 94 -13.65 8.78 4.82
N TYR A 95 -12.58 8.28 5.45
CA TYR A 95 -11.21 8.52 4.96
C TYR A 95 -10.91 7.82 3.62
N LEU A 96 -11.70 6.83 3.21
CA LEU A 96 -11.57 6.21 1.89
C LEU A 96 -12.00 7.14 0.74
N ALA A 97 -12.73 8.22 1.04
CA ALA A 97 -13.02 9.28 0.08
C ALA A 97 -11.82 10.24 -0.16
N HIS A 98 -10.71 10.06 0.55
CA HIS A 98 -9.51 10.88 0.36
C HIS A 98 -8.92 10.65 -1.05
N PRO A 99 -8.47 11.70 -1.77
CA PRO A 99 -8.01 11.60 -3.16
C PRO A 99 -6.82 10.65 -3.36
N ASN A 100 -6.07 10.36 -2.30
CA ASN A 100 -4.92 9.46 -2.33
C ASN A 100 -5.05 8.34 -1.28
N ALA A 101 -6.23 7.74 -1.16
CA ALA A 101 -6.46 6.57 -0.30
C ALA A 101 -6.06 5.26 -1.00
N TYR A 102 -5.43 4.37 -0.24
CA TYR A 102 -4.99 3.04 -0.65
C TYR A 102 -5.67 2.04 0.28
N LYS A 103 -6.46 1.12 -0.28
CA LYS A 103 -6.98 -0.03 0.47
C LYS A 103 -6.26 -1.27 -0.01
N LEU A 104 -5.52 -1.93 0.88
CA LEU A 104 -4.78 -3.14 0.58
C LEU A 104 -5.43 -4.32 1.31
N THR A 105 -5.64 -5.42 0.61
CA THR A 105 -5.88 -6.73 1.22
C THR A 105 -4.66 -7.60 0.92
N LEU A 106 -4.03 -8.09 1.98
CA LEU A 106 -2.76 -8.80 1.96
C LEU A 106 -3.02 -10.22 2.45
N LYS A 107 -2.49 -11.21 1.75
CA LYS A 107 -2.70 -12.62 2.10
C LYS A 107 -1.46 -13.44 1.83
N ASN A 108 -1.24 -14.41 2.71
CA ASN A 108 -0.34 -15.53 2.51
C ASN A 108 -1.05 -16.85 2.88
N HIS A 109 -0.29 -17.91 3.12
CA HIS A 109 -0.83 -19.23 3.47
C HIS A 109 -1.32 -19.33 4.93
N LYS A 110 -0.97 -18.37 5.79
CA LYS A 110 -1.27 -18.36 7.22
C LYS A 110 -2.38 -17.39 7.58
N GLU A 111 -2.35 -16.19 7.00
CA GLU A 111 -3.15 -15.06 7.47
C GLU A 111 -3.63 -14.16 6.33
N THR A 112 -4.55 -13.26 6.68
CA THR A 112 -5.05 -12.22 5.80
C THR A 112 -5.25 -10.97 6.62
N HIS A 113 -4.69 -9.86 6.13
CA HIS A 113 -4.81 -8.56 6.76
C HIS A 113 -5.35 -7.52 5.78
N GLN A 114 -6.05 -6.51 6.31
CA GLN A 114 -6.49 -5.35 5.57
C GLN A 114 -5.82 -4.09 6.12
N LEU A 115 -5.29 -3.25 5.23
CA LEU A 115 -4.65 -1.98 5.56
C LEU A 115 -5.32 -0.87 4.76
N ILE A 116 -5.68 0.23 5.42
CA ILE A 116 -6.07 1.48 4.76
C ILE A 116 -5.06 2.56 5.10
N ALA A 117 -4.44 3.14 4.08
CA ALA A 117 -3.45 4.20 4.22
C ALA A 117 -3.69 5.34 3.24
N LEU A 118 -3.27 6.54 3.63
CA LEU A 118 -3.37 7.76 2.85
C LEU A 118 -1.97 8.25 2.46
N SER A 119 -1.80 8.74 1.24
CA SER A 119 -0.66 9.60 0.90
C SER A 119 -1.06 11.06 1.07
N ILE A 120 -0.45 11.75 2.04
CA ILE A 120 -0.81 13.12 2.43
C ILE A 120 0.14 14.20 1.86
N GLY A 121 1.02 13.81 0.93
CA GLY A 121 1.92 14.72 0.21
C GLY A 121 3.36 14.73 0.74
N GLY A 122 4.31 15.11 -0.10
CA GLY A 122 5.74 15.14 0.26
C GLY A 122 6.35 13.76 0.61
N GLY A 123 5.70 12.66 0.22
CA GLY A 123 6.10 11.31 0.62
C GLY A 123 5.63 10.89 2.01
N MET A 124 4.87 11.75 2.71
CA MET A 124 4.26 11.43 4.00
C MET A 124 3.01 10.57 3.80
N ILE A 125 2.74 9.73 4.79
CA ILE A 125 1.62 8.80 4.80
C ILE A 125 0.86 8.88 6.13
N GLU A 126 -0.36 8.37 6.14
CA GLU A 126 -1.08 8.07 7.38
C GLU A 126 -1.81 6.73 7.23
N VAL A 127 -1.52 5.73 8.06
CA VAL A 127 -2.34 4.52 8.18
C VAL A 127 -3.54 4.86 9.05
N LYS A 128 -4.74 4.58 8.53
CA LYS A 128 -6.04 4.89 9.18
C LYS A 128 -6.71 3.65 9.74
N GLU A 129 -6.45 2.49 9.15
CA GLU A 129 -7.10 1.23 9.52
C GLU A 129 -6.16 0.06 9.34
N ILE A 130 -6.17 -0.84 10.31
CA ILE A 130 -5.65 -2.21 10.20
C ILE A 130 -6.73 -3.15 10.70
N ASP A 131 -7.17 -4.09 9.87
CA ASP A 131 -8.17 -5.11 10.21
C ASP A 131 -9.44 -4.55 10.87
N GLN A 132 -10.02 -3.49 10.28
CA GLN A 132 -11.21 -2.80 10.79
C GLN A 132 -11.00 -2.04 12.12
N VAL A 133 -9.78 -2.03 12.66
CA VAL A 133 -9.39 -1.23 13.81
C VAL A 133 -8.83 0.10 13.33
N ASN A 134 -9.44 1.21 13.76
CA ASN A 134 -8.96 2.54 13.45
C ASN A 134 -7.64 2.83 14.17
N VAL A 135 -6.67 3.35 13.42
CA VAL A 135 -5.35 3.75 13.89
C VAL A 135 -4.98 5.13 13.33
N SER A 136 -3.92 5.73 13.85
CA SER A 136 -3.31 6.94 13.29
C SER A 136 -1.81 6.78 13.41
N MET A 137 -1.20 6.27 12.33
CA MET A 137 0.23 5.95 12.27
C MET A 137 0.84 6.73 11.10
N ALA A 138 1.84 7.56 11.37
CA ALA A 138 2.52 8.37 10.34
C ALA A 138 3.75 7.68 9.73
N GLY A 139 4.12 6.49 10.25
CA GLY A 139 5.29 5.75 9.78
C GLY A 139 6.64 6.36 10.16
N ASP A 140 6.65 7.13 11.24
CA ASP A 140 7.80 7.84 11.79
C ASP A 140 8.33 7.22 13.09
N TYR A 141 7.71 6.13 13.58
CA TYR A 141 8.15 5.34 14.73
C TYR A 141 7.96 3.84 14.49
N TYR A 142 8.61 3.03 15.32
CA TYR A 142 8.33 1.59 15.39
C TYR A 142 7.04 1.36 16.18
N GLU A 143 6.17 0.53 15.62
CA GLU A 143 4.88 0.17 16.20
C GLU A 143 4.81 -1.34 16.42
N THR A 144 4.11 -1.78 17.47
CA THR A 144 3.88 -3.21 17.75
C THR A 144 2.38 -3.46 17.78
N LEU A 145 1.93 -4.37 16.92
CA LEU A 145 0.54 -4.83 16.87
C LEU A 145 0.42 -6.13 17.68
N ILE A 146 -0.57 -6.20 18.55
CA ILE A 146 -0.85 -7.39 19.36
C ILE A 146 -2.27 -7.84 19.06
N TYR A 147 -2.38 -9.03 18.49
CA TYR A 147 -3.65 -9.71 18.27
C TYR A 147 -3.89 -10.66 19.44
N VAL A 148 -5.01 -10.49 20.14
CA VAL A 148 -5.41 -11.33 21.26
C VAL A 148 -6.65 -12.13 20.87
N GLU A 149 -6.66 -13.41 21.22
CA GLU A 149 -7.87 -14.24 21.20
C GLU A 149 -8.59 -14.05 22.55
N ASP A 150 -9.93 -14.03 22.51
CA ASP A 150 -10.76 -13.97 23.74
C ASP A 150 -10.67 -15.27 24.56
#